data_AF-A0A2R6IC16-F1
#
_entry.id   AF-A0A2R6IC16-F1
#
_cell.length_a   1.000
_cell.length_b   1.000
_cell.length_c   1.000
_cell.angle_alpha   90.00
_cell.angle_beta   90.00
_cell.angle_gamma   90.00
#
_symmetry.space_group_name_H-M   'P 1'
#
loop_
_entity.id
_entity.type
_entity.pdbx_description
1 polymer ?
#
loop_
_entity_poly.entity_id
_entity_poly.type
_entity_poly.pdbx_seq_one_letter_code
_entity_poly.pdbx_strand_id
1 'polypeptide(L)'
;MRAYRVAYDGTTFRGFQRQPDVPTVEGALFGALAALGVYDPDEHRPEGYAAAGRTDAGVSATAQTVALAAPDWLTPRALNAELPADV
;
A
#
# COMPACT_ATOMS: atom_id res chain seq x y z
N MET A 1 -11.46 8.12 -8.33
CA MET A 1 -11.15 7.69 -6.95
C MET A 1 -11.64 6.27 -6.74
N ARG A 2 -10.79 5.39 -6.22
CA ARG A 2 -11.11 4.00 -5.84
C ARG A 2 -10.59 3.73 -4.42
N ALA A 3 -11.19 2.77 -3.73
CA ALA A 3 -10.73 2.30 -2.43
C ALA A 3 -10.48 0.79 -2.45
N TYR A 4 -9.43 0.37 -1.77
CA TYR A 4 -9.01 -1.03 -1.64
C TYR A 4 -9.02 -1.40 -0.17
N ARG A 5 -9.49 -2.62 0.12
CA ARG A 5 -9.29 -3.26 1.42
C ARG A 5 -8.09 -4.19 1.29
N VAL A 6 -7.07 -3.93 2.07
CA VAL A 6 -5.80 -4.64 2.09
C VAL A 6 -5.70 -5.39 3.42
N ALA A 7 -5.29 -6.65 3.36
CA ALA A 7 -4.92 -7.43 4.52
C ALA A 7 -3.41 -7.57 4.53
N TYR A 8 -2.79 -7.63 5.70
CA TYR A 8 -1.35 -7.88 5.76
C TYR A 8 -0.97 -8.54 7.08
N ASP A 9 0.07 -9.36 6.99
CA ASP A 9 0.81 -9.83 8.16
C ASP A 9 1.85 -8.77 8.53
N GLY A 10 1.66 -8.11 9.68
CA GLY A 10 2.51 -7.01 10.12
C GLY A 10 3.88 -7.44 10.65
N THR A 11 4.14 -8.74 10.84
CA THR A 11 5.30 -9.25 11.58
C THR A 11 6.66 -8.83 11.00
N THR A 12 6.75 -8.66 9.69
CA THR A 12 7.98 -8.24 8.97
C THR A 12 8.08 -6.71 8.83
N PHE A 13 7.01 -5.97 9.11
CA PHE A 13 6.91 -4.52 8.89
C PHE A 13 7.13 -3.69 10.16
N ARG A 14 7.72 -2.51 9.98
CA ARG A 14 7.87 -1.45 11.01
C ARG A 14 6.68 -0.49 11.01
N GLY A 15 5.49 -1.06 10.89
CA GLY A 15 4.21 -0.37 10.92
C GLY A 15 3.65 -0.08 9.53
N PHE A 16 2.52 0.62 9.50
CA PHE A 16 1.84 0.93 8.25
C PHE A 16 2.55 2.04 7.47
N GLN A 17 2.72 3.22 8.07
CA GLN A 17 3.18 4.44 7.38
C GLN A 17 4.67 4.36 7.01
N ARG A 18 5.04 4.83 5.80
CA ARG A 18 6.43 4.84 5.32
C ARG A 18 7.37 5.58 6.27
N GLN A 19 8.55 5.00 6.44
CA GLN A 19 9.68 5.53 7.20
C GLN A 19 10.95 5.26 6.37
N PRO A 20 12.00 6.08 6.51
CA PRO A 20 13.28 5.82 5.86
C PRO A 20 13.85 4.46 6.27
N ASP A 21 14.45 3.75 5.31
CA ASP A 21 15.32 2.59 5.53
C ASP A 21 14.72 1.36 6.23
N VAL A 22 13.39 1.32 6.43
CA VAL A 22 12.70 0.19 7.07
C VAL A 22 11.49 -0.27 6.25
N PRO A 23 11.19 -1.59 6.25
CA PRO A 23 10.01 -2.10 5.57
C PRO A 23 8.74 -1.61 6.26
N THR A 24 7.78 -1.11 5.46
CA THR A 24 6.46 -0.65 5.92
C THR A 24 5.40 -1.08 4.91
N VAL A 25 4.16 -1.25 5.36
CA VAL A 25 3.07 -1.70 4.47
C VAL A 25 2.77 -0.66 3.39
N GLU A 26 2.76 0.64 3.74
CA GLU A 26 2.62 1.72 2.77
C GLU A 26 3.79 1.78 1.78
N GLY A 27 5.00 1.43 2.23
CA GLY A 27 6.16 1.26 1.36
C GLY A 27 5.95 0.17 0.31
N ALA A 28 5.48 -1.00 0.73
CA ALA A 28 5.14 -2.10 -0.17
C ALA A 28 4.03 -1.71 -1.16
N LEU A 29 2.96 -1.07 -0.68
CA LEU A 29 1.87 -0.57 -1.52
C LEU A 29 2.37 0.43 -2.57
N PHE A 30 3.21 1.38 -2.18
CA PHE A 30 3.71 2.40 -3.10
C PHE A 30 4.71 1.82 -4.09
N GLY A 31 5.54 0.86 -3.66
CA GLY A 31 6.43 0.11 -4.55
C GLY A 31 5.65 -0.63 -5.63
N ALA A 32 4.58 -1.34 -5.25
CA ALA A 32 3.70 -2.03 -6.20
C ALA A 32 3.02 -1.05 -7.18
N LEU A 33 2.51 0.08 -6.68
CA LEU A 33 1.90 1.11 -7.54
C LEU A 33 2.91 1.74 -8.51
N ALA A 34 4.16 1.95 -8.07
CA ALA A 34 5.23 2.45 -8.94
C ALA A 34 5.63 1.43 -10.01
N ALA A 35 5.76 0.14 -9.65
CA ALA A 35 6.03 -0.94 -10.60
C ALA A 35 4.95 -1.05 -11.69
N LEU A 36 3.69 -0.77 -11.32
CA LEU A 36 2.55 -0.72 -12.24
C LEU A 36 2.42 0.59 -13.03
N GLY A 37 3.30 1.58 -12.79
CA GLY A 37 3.22 2.90 -13.42
C GLY A 37 2.01 3.75 -13.00
N VAL A 38 1.41 3.45 -11.84
CA VAL A 38 0.27 4.20 -11.28
C VAL A 38 0.74 5.38 -10.41
N TYR A 39 1.99 5.35 -9.95
CA TYR A 39 2.58 6.34 -9.06
C TYR A 39 4.02 6.61 -9.48
N ASP A 40 4.39 7.88 -9.56
CA ASP A 40 5.79 8.29 -9.75
C ASP A 40 6.51 8.28 -8.38
N PRO A 41 7.56 7.46 -8.19
CA PRO A 41 8.28 7.39 -6.92
C PRO A 41 8.95 8.71 -6.51
N ASP A 42 9.15 9.66 -7.42
CA ASP A 42 9.66 11.00 -7.10
C ASP A 42 8.59 11.89 -6.43
N GLU A 43 7.32 11.53 -6.52
CA GLU A 43 6.23 12.21 -5.83
C GLU A 43 6.13 11.78 -4.36
N HIS A 44 5.55 12.64 -3.51
CA HIS A 44 5.38 12.28 -2.11
C HIS A 44 4.41 11.12 -1.89
N ARG A 45 3.33 10.99 -2.68
CA ARG A 45 2.34 9.90 -2.58
C ARG A 45 1.45 9.86 -3.83
N PRO A 46 0.79 8.73 -4.14
CA PRO A 46 -0.17 8.65 -5.24
C PRO A 46 -1.26 9.72 -5.11
N GLU A 47 -1.75 10.22 -6.25
CA GLU A 47 -2.81 11.22 -6.28
C GLU A 47 -4.04 10.74 -5.49
N GLY A 48 -4.61 11.61 -4.65
CA GLY A 48 -5.78 11.29 -3.83
C GLY A 48 -5.54 10.26 -2.72
N TYR A 49 -4.27 9.90 -2.43
CA TYR A 49 -3.97 8.87 -1.44
C TYR A 49 -4.43 9.21 -0.02
N ALA A 50 -5.13 8.28 0.62
CA ALA A 50 -5.48 8.31 2.03
C ALA A 50 -5.55 6.88 2.60
N ALA A 51 -5.18 6.71 3.86
CA ALA A 51 -5.32 5.46 4.60
C ALA A 51 -6.23 5.66 5.81
N ALA A 52 -7.05 4.66 6.12
CA ALA A 52 -8.04 4.72 7.21
C ALA A 52 -7.41 4.65 8.60
N GLY A 53 -6.23 4.02 8.73
CA GLY A 53 -5.52 3.90 9.99
C GLY A 53 -4.02 3.79 9.82
N ARG A 54 -3.29 3.91 10.93
CA ARG A 54 -1.84 3.69 11.00
C ARG A 54 -1.57 2.64 12.06
N THR A 55 -1.38 1.40 11.63
CA THR A 55 -1.02 0.31 12.56
C THR A 55 0.45 0.44 12.97
N ASP A 56 0.74 0.12 14.22
CA ASP A 56 2.09 0.16 14.77
C ASP A 56 2.96 -1.02 14.26
N ALA A 57 4.25 -1.01 14.56
CA ALA A 57 5.18 -2.07 14.17
C ALA A 57 4.72 -3.45 14.63
N GLY A 58 4.78 -4.44 13.73
CA GLY A 58 4.34 -5.82 14.02
C GLY A 58 2.82 -6.03 13.99
N VAL A 59 1.99 -4.99 13.91
CA VAL A 59 0.53 -5.12 13.95
C VAL A 59 -0.02 -5.48 12.57
N SER A 60 -0.76 -6.59 12.50
CA SER A 60 -1.48 -7.04 11.29
C SER A 60 -2.84 -6.37 11.11
N ALA A 61 -3.39 -6.43 9.90
CA ALA A 61 -4.75 -6.00 9.61
C ALA A 61 -5.45 -6.96 8.64
N THR A 62 -6.76 -7.15 8.81
CA THR A 62 -7.58 -7.94 7.87
C THR A 62 -8.30 -7.08 6.83
N ALA A 63 -8.37 -5.77 7.06
CA ALA A 63 -9.20 -4.86 6.27
C ALA A 63 -8.76 -3.39 6.38
N GLN A 64 -7.45 -3.13 6.35
CA GLN A 64 -6.97 -1.75 6.22
C GLN A 64 -7.51 -1.15 4.92
N THR A 65 -8.06 0.06 4.98
CA THR A 65 -8.64 0.69 3.80
C THR A 65 -7.74 1.80 3.31
N VAL A 66 -7.38 1.75 2.02
CA VAL A 66 -6.65 2.82 1.33
C VAL A 66 -7.47 3.32 0.14
N ALA A 67 -7.46 4.62 -0.09
CA ALA A 67 -8.10 5.26 -1.23
C ALA A 67 -7.05 6.00 -2.06
N LEU A 68 -7.21 6.03 -3.38
CA LEU A 68 -6.36 6.76 -4.32
C LEU A 68 -7.08 7.02 -5.65
N ALA A 69 -6.56 7.94 -6.44
CA ALA A 69 -6.83 7.99 -7.87
C ALA A 69 -6.15 6.77 -8.50
N ALA A 70 -6.94 5.93 -9.16
CA ALA A 70 -6.47 4.70 -9.77
C ALA A 70 -7.15 4.54 -11.14
N PRO A 71 -6.41 4.07 -12.15
CA PRO A 71 -6.99 3.76 -13.45
C PRO A 71 -7.94 2.57 -13.34
N ASP A 72 -8.85 2.45 -14.30
CA ASP A 72 -9.92 1.44 -14.23
C ASP A 72 -9.42 -0.01 -14.29
N TRP A 73 -8.24 -0.23 -14.88
CA TRP A 73 -7.62 -1.54 -14.99
C TRP A 73 -6.94 -2.01 -13.69
N LEU A 74 -6.73 -1.13 -12.70
CA LEU A 74 -6.10 -1.49 -11.43
C LEU A 74 -7.09 -2.27 -10.55
N THR A 75 -7.27 -3.54 -10.90
CA THR A 75 -8.07 -4.48 -10.11
C THR A 75 -7.27 -4.96 -8.90
N PRO A 76 -7.92 -5.52 -7.85
CA PRO A 76 -7.20 -6.17 -6.75
C PRO A 76 -6.22 -7.25 -7.23
N ARG A 77 -6.57 -8.00 -8.28
CA ARG A 77 -5.66 -8.98 -8.88
C ARG A 77 -4.41 -8.34 -9.50
N ALA A 78 -4.57 -7.23 -10.20
CA ALA A 78 -3.45 -6.51 -10.81
C ALA A 78 -2.53 -5.93 -9.73
N LEU A 79 -3.09 -5.35 -8.67
CA LEU A 79 -2.31 -4.85 -7.54
C LEU A 79 -1.56 -5.98 -6.82
N ASN A 80 -2.23 -7.09 -6.54
CA ASN A 80 -1.62 -8.25 -5.87
C ASN A 80 -0.51 -8.93 -6.70
N ALA A 81 -0.42 -8.68 -8.00
CA ALA A 81 0.65 -9.24 -8.83
C ALA A 81 2.03 -8.63 -8.49
N GLU A 82 2.04 -7.42 -7.92
CA GLU A 82 3.26 -6.69 -7.55
C GLU A 82 3.44 -6.55 -6.03
N LEU A 83 2.45 -6.97 -5.24
CA LEU A 83 2.55 -6.98 -3.78
C LEU A 83 3.33 -8.20 -3.29
N PRO A 84 4.07 -8.07 -2.18
CA PRO A 84 4.64 -9.23 -1.51
C PRO A 84 3.53 -10.11 -0.95
N ALA A 85 3.82 -11.41 -0.73
CA ALA A 85 2.82 -12.40 -0.33
C ALA A 85 2.21 -12.14 1.07
N ASP A 86 2.82 -11.28 1.88
CA ASP A 86 2.37 -10.87 3.21
C ASP A 86 1.46 -9.63 3.20
N VAL A 87 1.06 -9.12 2.02
CA VAL A 87 0.16 -7.95 1.81
C VAL A 87 -0.91 -8.24 0.73
#